data_AF-A0A8C8ZES7-F1
#
_entry.id   AF-A0A8C8ZES7-F1
#
_cell.length_a   1.000
_cell.length_b   1.000
_cell.length_c   1.000
_cell.angle_alpha   90.00
_cell.angle_beta   90.00
_cell.angle_gamma   90.00
#
_symmetry.space_group_name_H-M   'P 1'
#
loop_
_entity.id
_entity.type
_entity.pdbx_description
1 polymer ?
#
loop_
_entity_poly.entity_id
_entity_poly.type
_entity_poly.pdbx_seq_one_letter_code
_entity_poly.pdbx_strand_id
1 'polypeptide(L)'
;MGRPPPLLLLPALLLLVQTCVPASWGLHCMRCESSGPCQVEECAPGQDLCRTTVMRISEEEEELEVVVRGCAYPEKTNRTMSYRTGLQIITLTETVCGTNFCNRPRPGRHSPSFPRSRYLECVSCASSDMSCERGREQSLQCGSPKEQCLEVVTYRSLEGEPQPTSNQHSRGCGYLPGCPGPTGFHNNHTFHFLQCCNTTKCNGGPVVELQNLPLNGFQCYSCEGNSTHGCSSEEMSLIDCRGPMNQCLEATGTNGPGTPSYTVRGCATDSWCQRVHVADAFSLTHLNVTCCHGSGCNHPARDVQHRRGGAPRPGPAPISLTVTLLMTARLWGGTLLWT
;
A
#
# COMPACT_ATOMS: atom_id res chain seq x y z
N MET A 1 31.51 -54.14 -41.55
CA MET A 1 30.07 -53.91 -41.31
C MET A 1 29.85 -54.00 -39.81
N GLY A 2 29.39 -53.02 -39.04
CA GLY A 2 29.01 -51.63 -39.23
C GLY A 2 28.50 -51.17 -37.85
N ARG A 3 29.14 -50.17 -37.23
CA ARG A 3 28.70 -49.59 -35.94
C ARG A 3 27.42 -48.77 -36.17
N PRO A 4 26.41 -48.80 -35.26
CA PRO A 4 25.29 -47.87 -35.32
C PRO A 4 25.69 -46.49 -34.74
N PRO A 5 24.99 -45.41 -35.11
CA PRO A 5 25.44 -44.04 -34.86
C PRO A 5 24.97 -43.48 -33.50
N PRO A 6 25.67 -42.47 -32.93
CA PRO A 6 25.27 -41.80 -31.70
C PRO A 6 24.41 -40.57 -32.06
N LEU A 7 23.10 -40.73 -32.23
CA LEU A 7 22.23 -39.62 -32.67
C LEU A 7 21.00 -39.37 -31.80
N LEU A 8 20.91 -39.99 -30.62
CA LEU A 8 19.76 -39.83 -29.72
C LEU A 8 20.06 -39.06 -28.42
N LEU A 9 21.29 -38.57 -28.22
CA LEU A 9 21.65 -37.84 -27.00
C LEU A 9 21.42 -36.33 -27.08
N LEU A 10 21.35 -35.72 -28.28
CA LEU A 10 21.11 -34.28 -28.41
C LEU A 10 19.67 -33.82 -28.12
N PRO A 11 18.59 -34.51 -28.58
CA PRO A 11 17.23 -34.01 -28.31
C PRO A 11 16.82 -34.21 -26.85
N ALA A 12 17.37 -35.23 -26.17
CA ALA A 12 17.14 -35.45 -24.74
C ALA A 12 17.83 -34.39 -23.86
N LEU A 13 19.02 -33.91 -24.26
CA LEU A 13 19.72 -32.85 -23.53
C LEU A 13 19.02 -31.48 -23.70
N LEU A 14 18.44 -31.19 -24.88
CA LEU A 14 17.67 -29.97 -25.11
C LEU A 14 16.32 -29.96 -24.37
N LEU A 15 15.69 -31.11 -24.17
CA LEU A 15 14.45 -31.24 -23.39
C LEU A 15 14.67 -31.07 -21.87
N LEU A 16 15.83 -31.45 -21.34
CA LEU A 16 16.21 -31.22 -19.94
C LEU A 16 16.52 -29.76 -19.62
N VAL A 17 16.90 -28.95 -20.62
CA VAL A 17 17.18 -27.52 -20.43
C VAL A 17 15.89 -26.68 -20.40
N GLN A 18 14.77 -27.16 -20.96
CA GLN A 18 13.49 -26.43 -20.93
C GLN A 18 12.63 -26.64 -19.68
N THR A 19 12.99 -27.56 -18.78
CA THR A 19 12.24 -27.78 -17.53
C THR A 19 12.87 -27.11 -16.30
N CYS A 20 14.06 -26.53 -16.43
CA CYS A 20 14.61 -25.64 -15.40
C CYS A 20 14.13 -24.21 -15.67
N VAL A 21 12.83 -23.96 -15.45
CA VAL A 21 12.44 -22.63 -14.97
C VAL A 21 13.18 -22.49 -13.64
N PRO A 22 14.14 -21.57 -13.48
CA PRO A 22 14.76 -21.38 -12.18
C PRO A 22 13.62 -21.13 -11.21
N ALA A 23 13.50 -21.98 -10.18
CA ALA A 23 12.66 -21.69 -9.03
C ALA A 23 12.98 -20.24 -8.68
N SER A 24 12.00 -19.33 -8.81
CA SER A 24 12.24 -17.92 -8.54
C SER A 24 12.79 -17.86 -7.11
N TRP A 25 14.07 -17.54 -6.96
CA TRP A 25 14.70 -17.50 -5.65
C TRP A 25 13.96 -16.42 -4.87
N GLY A 26 13.29 -16.81 -3.78
CA GLY A 26 12.57 -15.87 -2.92
C GLY A 26 13.52 -14.77 -2.45
N LEU A 27 13.00 -13.55 -2.26
CA LEU A 27 13.79 -12.49 -1.65
C LEU A 27 14.20 -12.94 -0.24
N HIS A 28 15.47 -12.74 0.13
CA HIS A 28 15.95 -13.02 1.48
C HIS A 28 16.22 -11.72 2.22
N CYS A 29 15.70 -11.59 3.44
CA CYS A 29 15.86 -10.41 4.29
C CYS A 29 16.45 -10.80 5.65
N MET A 30 17.00 -9.82 6.36
CA MET A 30 17.27 -9.98 7.79
C MET A 30 15.97 -9.76 8.57
N ARG A 31 15.64 -10.68 9.47
CA ARG A 31 14.59 -10.55 10.46
C ARG A 31 15.20 -10.28 11.83
N CYS A 32 14.82 -9.17 12.43
CA CYS A 32 15.25 -8.80 13.78
C CYS A 32 14.02 -8.38 14.57
N GLU A 33 13.80 -9.01 15.72
CA GLU A 33 12.83 -8.55 16.71
C GLU A 33 13.41 -7.37 17.50
N SER A 34 12.61 -6.76 18.39
CA SER A 34 13.08 -5.64 19.23
C SER A 34 14.21 -6.03 20.18
N SER A 35 14.33 -7.31 20.50
CA SER A 35 15.41 -7.89 21.29
C SER A 35 15.90 -9.19 20.66
N GLY A 36 17.15 -9.56 20.93
CA GLY A 36 17.75 -10.80 20.45
C GLY A 36 18.49 -10.69 19.10
N PRO A 37 19.10 -11.79 18.64
CA PRO A 37 19.92 -11.80 17.43
C PRO A 37 19.07 -11.80 16.16
N CYS A 38 19.55 -11.12 15.12
CA CYS A 38 18.94 -11.15 13.80
C CYS A 38 19.14 -12.50 13.10
N GLN A 39 18.12 -12.97 12.39
CA GLN A 39 18.15 -14.19 11.59
C GLN A 39 17.88 -13.89 10.11
N VAL A 40 18.17 -14.86 9.24
CA VAL A 40 17.80 -14.80 7.83
C VAL A 40 16.38 -15.32 7.66
N GLU A 41 15.56 -14.58 6.92
CA GLU A 41 14.19 -14.93 6.55
C GLU A 41 14.07 -15.00 5.03
N GLU A 42 13.52 -16.11 4.52
CA GLU A 42 13.06 -16.21 3.13
C GLU A 42 11.65 -15.61 3.05
N CYS A 43 11.46 -14.62 2.19
CA CYS A 43 10.21 -13.89 2.09
C CYS A 43 9.12 -14.73 1.41
N ALA A 44 7.90 -14.63 1.94
CA ALA A 44 6.74 -15.32 1.39
C ALA A 44 6.36 -14.78 -0.01
N PRO A 45 5.63 -15.54 -0.83
CA PRO A 45 5.12 -15.06 -2.11
C PRO A 45 4.35 -13.74 -1.96
N GLY A 46 4.71 -12.73 -2.76
CA GLY A 46 4.13 -11.38 -2.69
C GLY A 46 4.84 -10.42 -1.74
N GLN A 47 5.81 -10.88 -0.94
CA GLN A 47 6.71 -10.03 -0.16
C GLN A 47 8.02 -9.81 -0.94
N ASP A 48 8.06 -8.74 -1.72
CA ASP A 48 9.17 -8.37 -2.62
C ASP A 48 10.05 -7.24 -2.08
N LEU A 49 9.86 -6.86 -0.80
CA LEU A 49 10.67 -5.87 -0.11
C LEU A 49 11.22 -6.40 1.22
N CYS A 50 12.41 -5.92 1.59
CA CYS A 50 12.88 -5.93 2.97
C CYS A 50 12.57 -4.57 3.61
N ARG A 51 12.19 -4.57 4.89
CA ARG A 51 12.01 -3.35 5.68
C ARG A 51 12.96 -3.26 6.88
N THR A 52 13.23 -2.03 7.28
CA THR A 52 13.81 -1.67 8.58
C THR A 52 12.97 -0.55 9.18
N THR A 53 12.40 -0.81 10.35
CA THR A 53 11.62 0.17 11.14
C THR A 53 12.44 0.53 12.36
N VAL A 54 12.69 1.82 12.56
CA VAL A 54 13.47 2.37 13.67
C VAL A 54 12.57 3.30 14.47
N MET A 55 12.50 3.09 15.77
CA MET A 55 11.86 3.99 16.72
C MET A 55 12.93 4.55 17.66
N ARG A 56 13.05 5.87 17.71
CA ARG A 56 13.92 6.58 18.65
C ARG A 56 13.08 7.38 19.62
N ILE A 57 13.41 7.28 20.88
CA ILE A 57 12.88 8.15 21.93
C ILE A 57 14.08 8.93 22.45
N SER A 58 14.04 10.25 22.29
CA SER A 58 15.08 11.15 22.77
C SER A 58 14.51 12.01 23.90
N GLU A 59 15.20 12.02 25.04
CA GLU A 59 14.89 12.86 26.20
C GLU A 59 16.20 13.45 26.74
N GLU A 60 16.35 14.77 26.64
CA GLU A 60 17.58 15.47 27.03
C GLU A 60 18.87 14.89 26.38
N GLU A 61 19.68 14.14 27.14
CA GLU A 61 20.89 13.45 26.65
C GLU A 61 20.73 11.93 26.52
N GLU A 62 19.59 11.38 26.93
CA GLU A 62 19.28 9.95 26.82
C GLU A 62 18.56 9.67 25.49
N GLU A 63 19.01 8.63 24.78
CA GLU A 63 18.39 8.16 23.54
C GLU A 63 18.19 6.65 23.60
N LEU A 64 16.94 6.22 23.48
CA LEU A 64 16.58 4.82 23.30
C LEU A 64 16.28 4.56 21.82
N GLU A 65 16.93 3.56 21.22
CA GLU A 65 16.66 3.12 19.85
C GLU A 65 16.15 1.67 19.84
N VAL A 66 15.01 1.46 19.18
CA VAL A 66 14.44 0.13 18.90
C VAL A 66 14.42 -0.08 17.39
N VAL A 67 14.97 -1.21 16.93
CA VAL A 67 15.06 -1.52 15.49
C VAL A 67 14.45 -2.87 15.19
N VAL A 68 13.48 -2.88 14.28
CA VAL A 68 12.81 -4.10 13.79
C VAL A 68 13.07 -4.25 12.30
N ARG A 69 13.31 -5.48 11.84
CA ARG A 69 13.58 -5.80 10.43
C ARG A 69 12.81 -7.06 10.01
N GLY A 70 12.51 -7.16 8.72
CA GLY A 70 11.90 -8.36 8.13
C GLY A 70 11.48 -8.15 6.68
N CYS A 71 10.76 -9.12 6.14
CA CYS A 71 10.08 -9.01 4.84
C CYS A 71 8.88 -8.04 4.88
N ALA A 72 8.53 -7.49 3.73
CA ALA A 72 7.45 -6.51 3.54
C ALA A 72 6.80 -6.67 2.16
N TYR A 73 5.54 -6.23 2.07
CA TYR A 73 4.76 -6.17 0.83
C TYR A 73 5.07 -4.90 0.02
N PRO A 74 4.86 -4.91 -1.31
CA PRO A 74 5.28 -3.85 -2.22
C PRO A 74 4.64 -2.48 -1.95
N GLU A 75 3.51 -2.44 -1.25
CA GLU A 75 2.82 -1.20 -0.91
C GLU A 75 3.61 -0.34 0.10
N LYS A 76 4.58 -0.90 0.81
CA LYS A 76 5.39 -0.17 1.80
C LYS A 76 6.37 0.79 1.14
N THR A 77 6.55 1.96 1.75
CA THR A 77 7.42 3.03 1.25
C THR A 77 8.35 3.55 2.33
N ASN A 78 9.40 4.26 1.92
CA ASN A 78 10.22 5.02 2.85
C ASN A 78 9.37 6.12 3.49
N ARG A 79 9.49 6.32 4.80
CA ARG A 79 8.75 7.33 5.53
C ARG A 79 9.42 7.69 6.84
N THR A 80 9.13 8.89 7.34
CA THR A 80 9.53 9.30 8.68
C THR A 80 8.47 10.18 9.32
N MET A 81 8.38 10.13 10.64
CA MET A 81 7.55 11.01 11.44
C MET A 81 8.22 11.24 12.79
N SER A 82 8.34 12.51 13.20
CA SER A 82 8.87 12.92 14.48
C SER A 82 7.87 13.84 15.17
N TYR A 83 7.58 13.59 16.44
CA TYR A 83 6.66 14.41 17.24
C TYR A 83 7.06 14.43 18.72
N ARG A 84 6.55 15.42 19.46
CA ARG A 84 6.77 15.60 20.89
C ARG A 84 5.64 14.97 21.71
N THR A 85 6.02 14.36 22.83
CA THR A 85 5.14 13.93 23.92
C THR A 85 5.79 14.34 25.24
N GLY A 86 5.24 15.34 25.92
CA GLY A 86 5.91 16.00 27.05
C GLY A 86 7.29 16.54 26.67
N LEU A 87 8.33 16.07 27.37
CA LEU A 87 9.73 16.44 27.10
C LEU A 87 10.40 15.58 26.04
N GLN A 88 9.81 14.42 25.72
CA GLN A 88 10.37 13.44 24.82
C GLN A 88 10.09 13.78 23.36
N ILE A 89 11.03 13.44 22.47
CA ILE A 89 10.85 13.44 21.03
C ILE A 89 10.83 11.98 20.56
N ILE A 90 9.70 11.56 19.99
CA ILE A 90 9.58 10.25 19.35
C ILE A 90 9.84 10.43 17.86
N THR A 91 10.76 9.65 17.30
CA THR A 91 11.04 9.59 15.86
C THR A 91 10.85 8.18 15.34
N LEU A 92 9.96 8.03 14.38
CA LEU A 92 9.65 6.79 13.68
C LEU A 92 10.17 6.90 12.25
N THR A 93 11.01 5.96 11.84
CA THR A 93 11.52 5.90 10.46
C THR A 93 11.37 4.49 9.92
N GLU A 94 10.78 4.38 8.73
CA GLU A 94 10.72 3.12 8.00
C GLU A 94 11.44 3.27 6.66
N THR A 95 12.30 2.29 6.35
CA THR A 95 13.02 2.21 5.08
C THR A 95 12.82 0.85 4.44
N VAL A 96 12.67 0.83 3.12
CA VAL A 96 12.42 -0.37 2.32
C VAL A 96 13.42 -0.50 1.18
N CYS A 97 13.70 -1.74 0.77
CA CYS A 97 14.60 -2.07 -0.34
C CYS A 97 14.28 -3.46 -0.92
N GLY A 98 14.56 -3.70 -2.20
CA GLY A 98 14.09 -4.90 -2.93
C GLY A 98 15.19 -5.90 -3.34
N THR A 99 16.33 -5.94 -2.65
CA THR A 99 17.43 -6.86 -2.99
C THR A 99 17.83 -7.71 -1.79
N ASN A 100 18.36 -8.91 -2.04
CA ASN A 100 18.75 -9.84 -0.98
C ASN A 100 19.64 -9.17 0.08
N PHE A 101 19.23 -9.33 1.34
CA PHE A 101 19.90 -8.82 2.54
C PHE A 101 20.15 -7.30 2.55
N CYS A 102 19.41 -6.51 1.78
CA CYS A 102 19.62 -5.06 1.71
C CYS A 102 19.38 -4.33 3.04
N ASN A 103 18.59 -4.94 3.95
CA ASN A 103 18.33 -4.44 5.29
C ASN A 103 19.35 -4.94 6.34
N ARG A 104 20.46 -5.56 5.92
CA ARG A 104 21.46 -6.10 6.86
C ARG A 104 21.99 -5.00 7.80
N PRO A 105 22.11 -5.28 9.13
CA PRO A 105 22.69 -4.34 10.07
C PRO A 105 24.08 -3.90 9.59
N ARG A 106 24.30 -2.58 9.56
CA ARG A 106 25.61 -2.02 9.25
C ARG A 106 26.34 -1.72 10.56
N PRO A 107 27.47 -2.39 10.85
CA PRO A 107 28.25 -2.07 12.04
C PRO A 107 28.79 -0.64 11.95
N GLY A 108 28.68 0.12 13.05
CA GLY A 108 29.27 1.45 13.19
C GLY A 108 28.54 2.60 12.47
N ARG A 109 27.40 2.36 11.81
CA ARG A 109 26.59 3.45 11.27
C ARG A 109 25.67 3.99 12.36
N HIS A 110 26.19 4.91 13.17
CA HIS A 110 25.33 5.84 13.90
C HIS A 110 24.43 6.56 12.89
N SER A 111 23.18 6.82 13.29
CA SER A 111 22.26 7.72 12.61
C SER A 111 23.05 8.94 12.11
N PRO A 112 22.83 9.43 10.87
CA PRO A 112 23.45 10.68 10.47
C PRO A 112 23.14 11.72 11.55
N SER A 113 24.16 12.19 12.25
CA SER A 113 24.02 13.37 13.09
C SER A 113 23.87 14.51 12.09
N PHE A 114 22.62 14.78 11.72
CA PHE A 114 22.36 15.96 10.91
C PHE A 114 22.83 17.14 11.74
N PRO A 115 23.73 17.99 11.20
CA PRO A 115 24.15 19.18 11.91
C PRO A 115 22.88 19.94 12.31
N ARG A 116 22.88 20.55 13.51
CA ARG A 116 21.82 21.46 14.01
C ARG A 116 21.69 22.69 13.11
N SER A 117 21.34 22.50 11.85
CA SER A 117 20.81 23.52 10.97
C SER A 117 19.35 23.73 11.37
N ARG A 118 18.94 24.98 11.42
CA ARG A 118 17.54 25.36 11.62
C ARG A 118 16.78 25.05 10.34
N TYR A 119 16.31 23.81 10.19
CA TYR A 119 15.39 23.44 9.12
C TYR A 119 13.99 23.98 9.44
N LEU A 120 12.97 23.45 8.78
CA LEU A 120 11.58 23.84 8.99
C LEU A 120 11.18 23.66 10.47
N GLU A 121 10.47 24.64 11.03
CA GLU A 121 9.90 24.57 12.37
C GLU A 121 8.40 24.31 12.28
N CYS A 122 7.91 23.30 13.00
CA CYS A 122 6.53 22.84 12.98
C CYS A 122 5.91 22.84 14.38
N VAL A 123 4.58 22.82 14.42
CA VAL A 123 3.82 22.54 15.65
C VAL A 123 3.87 21.04 15.92
N SER A 124 3.97 20.65 17.18
CA SER A 124 4.06 19.25 17.59
C SER A 124 3.31 18.92 18.87
N CYS A 125 2.60 17.79 18.83
CA CYS A 125 1.81 17.26 19.92
C CYS A 125 1.45 15.79 19.61
N ALA A 126 0.91 15.07 20.60
CA ALA A 126 0.35 13.74 20.44
C ALA A 126 -0.86 13.53 21.38
N SER A 127 -1.73 12.57 21.01
CA SER A 127 -2.82 12.11 21.89
C SER A 127 -2.34 11.28 23.07
N SER A 128 -1.13 10.68 22.99
CA SER A 128 -0.59 9.84 24.05
C SER A 128 -0.44 10.56 25.40
N ASP A 129 -0.19 11.87 25.37
CA ASP A 129 -0.11 12.74 26.55
C ASP A 129 -1.22 13.81 26.59
N MET A 130 -2.23 13.68 25.72
CA MET A 130 -3.33 14.62 25.53
C MET A 130 -2.88 16.04 25.15
N SER A 131 -1.69 16.20 24.58
CA SER A 131 -1.14 17.53 24.28
C SER A 131 -1.84 18.19 23.09
N CYS A 132 -2.29 17.43 22.09
CA CYS A 132 -3.05 17.96 20.96
C CYS A 132 -4.45 18.45 21.40
N GLU A 133 -5.18 17.62 22.12
CA GLU A 133 -6.57 17.86 22.55
C GLU A 133 -6.65 19.01 23.55
N ARG A 134 -5.62 19.19 24.39
CA ARG A 134 -5.57 20.26 25.39
C ARG A 134 -4.92 21.55 24.87
N GLY A 135 -4.54 21.61 23.59
CA GLY A 135 -3.84 22.76 23.01
C GLY A 135 -2.49 23.06 23.67
N ARG A 136 -1.81 22.04 24.19
CA ARG A 136 -0.46 22.14 24.82
C ARG A 136 0.63 21.86 23.81
N GLU A 137 0.46 22.42 22.62
CA GLU A 137 1.32 22.17 21.48
C GLU A 137 2.69 22.82 21.68
N GLN A 138 3.73 22.14 21.23
CA GLN A 138 5.11 22.59 21.33
C GLN A 138 5.70 22.83 19.94
N SER A 139 6.82 23.53 19.88
CA SER A 139 7.57 23.69 18.64
C SER A 139 8.58 22.56 18.46
N LEU A 140 8.69 22.04 17.23
CA LEU A 140 9.66 21.03 16.84
C LEU A 140 10.41 21.49 15.59
N GLN A 141 11.74 21.44 15.65
CA GLN A 141 12.60 21.69 14.51
C GLN A 141 12.81 20.37 13.77
N CYS A 142 12.57 20.35 12.46
CA CYS A 142 12.71 19.15 11.65
C CYS A 142 14.19 18.74 11.52
N GLY A 143 14.44 17.44 11.38
CA GLY A 143 15.79 16.86 11.34
C GLY A 143 16.42 16.83 9.94
N SER A 144 15.62 17.06 8.90
CA SER A 144 16.04 16.94 7.50
C SER A 144 15.36 18.01 6.62
N PRO A 145 16.04 18.52 5.57
CA PRO A 145 15.46 19.50 4.65
C PRO A 145 14.32 18.93 3.78
N LYS A 146 14.13 17.60 3.76
CA LYS A 146 13.02 16.95 3.05
C LYS A 146 11.76 16.82 3.89
N GLU A 147 11.86 17.07 5.20
CA GLU A 147 10.73 16.96 6.12
C GLU A 147 9.82 18.18 5.98
N GLN A 148 8.52 17.92 6.10
CA GLN A 148 7.43 18.87 6.09
C GLN A 148 6.74 18.85 7.45
N CYS A 149 5.95 19.87 7.73
CA CYS A 149 5.05 19.83 8.87
C CYS A 149 3.88 18.90 8.57
N LEU A 150 3.58 18.01 9.50
CA LEU A 150 2.56 16.98 9.37
C LEU A 150 1.48 17.15 10.44
N GLU A 151 0.25 16.82 10.06
CA GLU A 151 -0.85 16.51 10.97
C GLU A 151 -1.47 15.19 10.53
N VAL A 152 -1.51 14.23 11.45
CA VAL A 152 -2.07 12.89 11.24
C VAL A 152 -3.20 12.69 12.23
N VAL A 153 -4.36 12.31 11.69
CA VAL A 153 -5.56 11.95 12.46
C VAL A 153 -5.96 10.53 12.10
N THR A 154 -6.19 9.72 13.14
CA THR A 154 -6.74 8.38 13.03
C THR A 154 -7.83 8.21 14.08
N TYR A 155 -9.03 7.93 13.62
CA TYR A 155 -10.20 7.60 14.42
C TYR A 155 -10.69 6.23 13.99
N ARG A 156 -10.94 5.35 14.96
CA ARG A 156 -11.65 4.08 14.74
C ARG A 156 -12.65 3.81 15.83
N SER A 157 -13.88 3.55 15.43
CA SER A 157 -14.94 3.00 16.25
C SER A 157 -15.01 1.48 16.03
N LEU A 158 -14.83 0.70 17.10
CA LEU A 158 -15.15 -0.73 17.07
C LEU A 158 -16.62 -0.90 17.43
N GLU A 159 -17.35 -1.69 16.64
CA GLU A 159 -18.73 -2.05 16.92
C GLU A 159 -18.83 -2.73 18.30
N GLY A 160 -19.66 -2.18 19.19
CA GLY A 160 -19.90 -2.71 20.55
C GLY A 160 -19.16 -2.01 21.68
N GLU A 161 -18.21 -1.10 21.39
CA GLU A 161 -17.53 -0.31 22.42
C GLU A 161 -18.11 1.13 22.50
N PRO A 162 -18.53 1.61 23.69
CA PRO A 162 -19.14 2.93 23.87
C PRO A 162 -18.21 4.11 23.56
N GLN A 163 -16.90 3.86 23.51
CA GLN A 163 -15.84 4.85 23.34
C GLN A 163 -15.00 4.44 22.12
N PRO A 164 -14.59 5.37 21.24
CA PRO A 164 -13.59 5.05 20.22
C PRO A 164 -12.35 4.45 20.88
N THR A 165 -11.89 3.29 20.40
CA THR A 165 -10.78 2.57 21.03
C THR A 165 -9.45 3.28 20.87
N SER A 166 -9.32 4.19 19.89
CA SER A 166 -8.18 5.10 19.78
C SER A 166 -8.53 6.29 18.86
N ASN A 167 -8.71 7.48 19.44
CA ASN A 167 -8.52 8.73 18.71
C ASN A 167 -7.05 9.07 18.82
N GLN A 168 -6.32 8.97 17.71
CA GLN A 168 -4.91 9.27 17.65
C GLN A 168 -4.67 10.47 16.75
N HIS A 169 -4.31 11.58 17.39
CA HIS A 169 -3.86 12.81 16.78
C HIS A 169 -2.36 12.95 17.03
N SER A 170 -1.63 13.36 16.00
CA SER A 170 -0.19 13.63 16.14
C SER A 170 0.23 14.70 15.15
N ARG A 171 1.01 15.67 15.63
CA ARG A 171 1.59 16.76 14.83
C ARG A 171 3.10 16.76 14.97
N GLY A 172 3.80 17.10 13.90
CA GLY A 172 5.26 17.21 13.96
C GLY A 172 5.91 17.34 12.60
N CYS A 173 7.08 16.73 12.46
CA CYS A 173 7.90 16.77 11.25
C CYS A 173 7.90 15.41 10.56
N GLY A 174 8.03 15.38 9.25
CA GLY A 174 8.30 14.13 8.56
C GLY A 174 8.05 14.17 7.06
N TYR A 175 8.09 12.99 6.45
CA TYR A 175 7.62 12.78 5.09
C TYR A 175 6.85 11.46 5.09
N LEU A 176 5.59 11.54 4.70
CA LEU A 176 4.68 10.40 4.60
C LEU A 176 4.22 10.27 3.14
N PRO A 177 3.88 9.05 2.68
CA PRO A 177 3.17 8.90 1.42
C PRO A 177 1.94 9.80 1.42
N GLY A 178 1.58 10.38 0.27
CA GLY A 178 0.48 11.33 0.14
C GLY A 178 0.82 12.80 0.44
N CYS A 179 2.07 13.13 0.80
CA CYS A 179 2.55 14.51 0.81
C CYS A 179 3.11 14.92 -0.57
N PRO A 180 2.89 16.18 -1.04
CA PRO A 180 2.11 17.23 -0.40
C PRO A 180 0.60 16.92 -0.41
N GLY A 181 -0.04 17.06 0.75
CA GLY A 181 -1.44 16.66 0.99
C GLY A 181 -2.45 17.79 0.69
N PRO A 182 -3.71 17.67 1.16
CA PRO A 182 -4.22 16.64 2.07
C PRO A 182 -4.52 15.29 1.38
N THR A 183 -4.51 14.22 2.16
CA THR A 183 -5.02 12.91 1.78
C THR A 183 -5.86 12.35 2.93
N GLY A 184 -6.97 11.68 2.62
CA GLY A 184 -7.84 11.18 3.67
C GLY A 184 -8.89 10.20 3.20
N PHE A 185 -9.43 9.48 4.17
CA PHE A 185 -10.53 8.54 4.02
C PHE A 185 -11.45 8.65 5.22
N HIS A 186 -12.76 8.55 4.97
CA HIS A 186 -13.71 8.33 6.04
C HIS A 186 -14.84 7.41 5.61
N ASN A 187 -15.32 6.65 6.57
CA ASN A 187 -16.57 5.93 6.49
C ASN A 187 -17.30 6.03 7.84
N ASN A 188 -18.31 5.18 8.09
CA ASN A 188 -19.09 5.23 9.32
C ASN A 188 -18.28 4.90 10.59
N HIS A 189 -17.18 4.15 10.47
CA HIS A 189 -16.41 3.63 11.61
C HIS A 189 -15.01 4.25 11.71
N THR A 190 -14.45 4.68 10.59
CA THR A 190 -13.05 5.05 10.48
C THR A 190 -12.90 6.43 9.84
N PHE A 191 -12.01 7.24 10.39
CA PHE A 191 -11.54 8.47 9.77
C PHE A 191 -10.01 8.54 9.83
N HIS A 192 -9.39 8.67 8.66
CA HIS A 192 -7.97 8.91 8.53
C HIS A 192 -7.74 10.19 7.74
N PHE A 193 -6.86 11.05 8.24
CA PHE A 193 -6.52 12.29 7.57
C PHE A 193 -5.04 12.58 7.75
N LEU A 194 -4.39 12.95 6.66
CA LEU A 194 -3.01 13.41 6.63
C LEU A 194 -2.97 14.76 5.92
N GLN A 195 -2.46 15.77 6.60
CA GLN A 195 -2.15 17.06 6.03
C GLN A 195 -0.65 17.31 6.13
N CYS A 196 -0.06 17.81 5.05
CA CYS A 196 1.36 18.15 4.98
C CYS A 196 1.52 19.55 4.41
N CYS A 197 2.46 20.32 4.95
CA CYS A 197 2.75 21.67 4.49
C CYS A 197 4.22 22.03 4.76
N ASN A 198 4.76 23.00 4.01
CA ASN A 198 6.19 23.28 3.93
C ASN A 198 6.61 24.68 4.41
N THR A 199 5.74 25.39 5.13
CA THR A 199 6.03 26.70 5.71
C THR A 199 6.03 26.64 7.24
N THR A 200 6.76 27.54 7.90
CA THR A 200 6.92 27.51 9.36
C THR A 200 5.58 27.47 10.09
N LYS A 201 5.40 26.48 10.97
CA LYS A 201 4.23 26.26 11.85
C LYS A 201 2.89 26.21 11.11
N CYS A 202 2.89 25.78 9.85
CA CYS A 202 1.67 25.70 9.04
C CYS A 202 0.68 24.61 9.47
N ASN A 203 1.11 23.65 10.29
CA ASN A 203 0.29 22.58 10.85
C ASN A 203 -0.31 22.92 12.23
N GLY A 204 -0.34 24.21 12.61
CA GLY A 204 -1.02 24.67 13.81
C GLY A 204 -2.53 24.86 13.61
N GLY A 205 -3.22 25.24 14.69
CA GLY A 205 -4.66 25.50 14.68
C GLY A 205 -5.44 24.46 15.49
N PRO A 206 -6.78 24.48 15.48
CA PRO A 206 -7.57 23.46 16.17
C PRO A 206 -7.33 22.08 15.56
N VAL A 207 -7.53 21.03 16.35
CA VAL A 207 -7.44 19.64 15.89
C VAL A 207 -8.49 19.39 14.80
N VAL A 208 -8.08 18.73 13.71
CA VAL A 208 -9.00 18.34 12.64
C VAL A 208 -9.89 17.18 13.11
N GLU A 209 -11.20 17.41 13.07
CA GLU A 209 -12.22 16.40 13.31
C GLU A 209 -13.13 16.27 12.10
N LEU A 210 -13.61 15.06 11.81
CA LEU A 210 -14.48 14.81 10.65
C LEU A 210 -15.73 15.70 10.66
N GLN A 211 -16.33 15.93 11.83
CA GLN A 211 -17.55 16.73 11.95
C GLN A 211 -17.34 18.20 11.57
N ASN A 212 -16.11 18.71 11.72
CA ASN A 212 -15.72 20.08 11.39
C ASN A 212 -15.45 20.25 9.89
N LEU A 213 -15.32 19.16 9.13
CA LEU A 213 -15.18 19.21 7.68
C LEU A 213 -16.57 19.41 7.03
N PRO A 214 -16.70 20.36 6.09
CA PRO A 214 -17.97 20.64 5.44
C PRO A 214 -18.42 19.47 4.56
N LEU A 215 -19.73 19.29 4.40
CA LEU A 215 -20.29 18.36 3.43
C LEU A 215 -19.89 18.80 2.01
N ASN A 216 -19.50 17.85 1.16
CA ASN A 216 -19.05 18.15 -0.21
C ASN A 216 -20.08 17.77 -1.30
N GLY A 217 -21.25 17.25 -0.90
CA GLY A 217 -22.35 16.91 -1.79
C GLY A 217 -22.27 15.52 -2.44
N PHE A 218 -21.21 14.75 -2.19
CA PHE A 218 -21.11 13.35 -2.63
C PHE A 218 -21.65 12.41 -1.54
N GLN A 219 -22.22 11.29 -1.98
CA GLN A 219 -22.63 10.20 -1.08
C GLN A 219 -21.99 8.90 -1.55
N CYS A 220 -21.42 8.13 -0.64
CA CYS A 220 -20.78 6.86 -0.99
C CYS A 220 -21.26 5.74 -0.07
N TYR A 221 -21.22 4.51 -0.55
CA TYR A 221 -21.47 3.35 0.31
C TYR A 221 -20.33 3.19 1.30
N SER A 222 -20.68 2.84 2.53
CA SER A 222 -19.80 2.65 3.68
C SER A 222 -19.99 1.25 4.24
N CYS A 223 -18.88 0.56 4.45
CA CYS A 223 -18.82 -0.68 5.21
C CYS A 223 -17.38 -1.06 5.54
N GLU A 224 -17.23 -1.93 6.54
CA GLU A 224 -15.97 -2.58 6.91
C GLU A 224 -16.27 -4.02 7.31
N GLY A 225 -15.56 -4.98 6.73
CA GLY A 225 -15.77 -6.40 7.04
C GLY A 225 -15.55 -7.31 5.84
N ASN A 226 -16.19 -8.46 5.80
CA ASN A 226 -16.17 -9.33 4.62
C ASN A 226 -17.50 -9.21 3.85
N SER A 227 -17.61 -9.90 2.71
CA SER A 227 -18.83 -9.81 1.86
C SER A 227 -20.09 -10.36 2.51
N THR A 228 -19.98 -11.11 3.62
CA THR A 228 -21.09 -11.74 4.34
C THR A 228 -21.42 -11.07 5.68
N HIS A 229 -20.47 -10.35 6.26
CA HIS A 229 -20.54 -9.72 7.58
C HIS A 229 -19.80 -8.38 7.52
N GLY A 230 -20.47 -7.30 7.90
CA GLY A 230 -20.00 -5.92 7.81
C GLY A 230 -20.19 -5.29 6.43
N CYS A 231 -19.85 -5.98 5.34
CA CYS A 231 -20.02 -5.48 3.96
C CYS A 231 -21.06 -6.27 3.14
N SER A 232 -22.07 -6.87 3.79
CA SER A 232 -23.22 -7.46 3.11
C SER A 232 -24.16 -6.37 2.57
N SER A 233 -25.06 -6.73 1.64
CA SER A 233 -26.07 -5.79 1.10
C SER A 233 -26.97 -5.14 2.15
N GLU A 234 -27.15 -5.79 3.30
CA GLU A 234 -28.03 -5.33 4.37
C GLU A 234 -27.31 -4.42 5.37
N GLU A 235 -25.99 -4.56 5.52
CA GLU A 235 -25.17 -3.79 6.46
C GLU A 235 -24.55 -2.54 5.84
N MET A 236 -24.45 -2.46 4.50
CA MET A 236 -23.96 -1.27 3.83
C MET A 236 -24.93 -0.10 3.95
N SER A 237 -24.38 1.07 4.27
CA SER A 237 -25.12 2.33 4.36
C SER A 237 -24.53 3.39 3.43
N LEU A 238 -25.36 4.32 2.98
CA LEU A 238 -24.89 5.53 2.32
C LEU A 238 -24.49 6.56 3.38
N ILE A 239 -23.34 7.18 3.19
CA ILE A 239 -22.84 8.27 4.03
C ILE A 239 -22.59 9.53 3.21
N ASP A 240 -22.74 10.68 3.85
CA ASP A 240 -22.40 11.96 3.22
C ASP A 240 -20.89 12.21 3.32
N CYS A 241 -20.28 12.47 2.18
CA CYS A 241 -18.86 12.76 2.08
C CYS A 241 -18.53 14.19 2.56
N ARG A 242 -17.32 14.35 3.12
CA ARG A 242 -16.88 15.56 3.80
C ARG A 242 -15.52 16.02 3.33
N GLY A 243 -15.29 17.33 3.38
CA GLY A 243 -14.03 17.97 3.02
C GLY A 243 -13.55 17.56 1.62
N PRO A 244 -12.24 17.28 1.43
CA PRO A 244 -11.68 16.92 0.14
C PRO A 244 -11.99 15.48 -0.29
N MET A 245 -12.64 14.67 0.55
CA MET A 245 -12.88 13.24 0.31
C MET A 245 -14.11 13.06 -0.58
N ASN A 246 -13.95 13.30 -1.89
CA ASN A 246 -15.03 13.36 -2.88
C ASN A 246 -15.06 12.17 -3.86
N GLN A 247 -14.21 11.17 -3.67
CA GLN A 247 -14.23 9.91 -4.41
C GLN A 247 -14.91 8.82 -3.59
N CYS A 248 -15.66 7.94 -4.23
CA CYS A 248 -16.13 6.72 -3.58
C CYS A 248 -15.08 5.62 -3.77
N LEU A 249 -14.63 5.05 -2.66
CA LEU A 249 -13.62 4.00 -2.61
C LEU A 249 -14.25 2.65 -2.28
N GLU A 250 -13.70 1.62 -2.91
CA GLU A 250 -13.78 0.23 -2.49
C GLU A 250 -12.38 -0.35 -2.48
N ALA A 251 -11.98 -0.96 -1.37
CA ALA A 251 -10.76 -1.73 -1.30
C ALA A 251 -11.01 -3.11 -0.70
N THR A 252 -10.37 -4.12 -1.28
CA THR A 252 -10.38 -5.50 -0.80
C THR A 252 -8.95 -5.99 -0.58
N GLY A 253 -8.69 -6.69 0.51
CA GLY A 253 -7.38 -7.29 0.80
C GLY A 253 -7.48 -8.39 1.85
N THR A 254 -6.35 -8.81 2.39
CA THR A 254 -6.26 -9.79 3.49
C THR A 254 -5.37 -9.27 4.61
N ASN A 255 -5.61 -9.71 5.84
CA ASN A 255 -4.77 -9.39 7.01
C ASN A 255 -3.72 -10.49 7.21
N GLY A 256 -3.04 -10.89 6.13
CA GLY A 256 -2.04 -11.95 6.13
C GLY A 256 -2.54 -13.33 5.64
N PRO A 257 -1.64 -14.32 5.56
CA PRO A 257 -1.91 -15.61 4.94
C PRO A 257 -3.05 -16.36 5.66
N GLY A 258 -4.01 -16.89 4.89
CA GLY A 258 -5.12 -17.67 5.44
C GLY A 258 -6.24 -16.87 6.11
N THR A 259 -6.15 -15.54 6.13
CA THR A 259 -7.23 -14.69 6.65
C THR A 259 -8.33 -14.49 5.59
N PRO A 260 -9.61 -14.38 6.00
CA PRO A 260 -10.70 -14.10 5.07
C PRO A 260 -10.51 -12.72 4.43
N SER A 261 -11.04 -12.57 3.21
CA SER A 261 -11.01 -11.30 2.50
C SER A 261 -11.72 -10.22 3.30
N TYR A 262 -11.05 -9.09 3.50
CA TYR A 262 -11.58 -7.91 4.14
C TYR A 262 -11.81 -6.81 3.10
N THR A 263 -12.95 -6.15 3.21
CA THR A 263 -13.47 -5.13 2.30
C THR A 263 -13.74 -3.87 3.11
N VAL A 264 -13.36 -2.74 2.56
CA VAL A 264 -13.69 -1.42 3.08
C VAL A 264 -14.26 -0.55 1.97
N ARG A 265 -15.36 0.15 2.27
CA ARG A 265 -15.98 1.15 1.40
C ARG A 265 -16.12 2.46 2.16
N GLY A 266 -16.01 3.59 1.45
CA GLY A 266 -16.18 4.92 2.04
C GLY A 266 -15.84 6.04 1.08
N CYS A 267 -15.70 7.25 1.62
CA CYS A 267 -15.29 8.43 0.89
C CYS A 267 -13.77 8.63 1.02
N ALA A 268 -13.09 8.97 -0.07
CA ALA A 268 -11.65 9.12 -0.12
C ALA A 268 -11.24 10.36 -0.92
N THR A 269 -10.05 10.90 -0.67
CA THR A 269 -9.38 11.80 -1.63
C THR A 269 -8.81 11.00 -2.79
N ASP A 270 -8.57 11.64 -3.94
CA ASP A 270 -7.89 11.01 -5.08
C ASP A 270 -6.53 10.42 -4.69
N SER A 271 -5.78 11.13 -3.84
CA SER A 271 -4.48 10.70 -3.31
C SER A 271 -4.58 9.45 -2.43
N TRP A 272 -5.69 9.25 -1.72
CA TRP A 272 -5.90 8.09 -0.85
C TRP A 272 -6.19 6.81 -1.63
N CYS A 273 -6.65 6.91 -2.88
CA CYS A 273 -6.89 5.77 -3.76
C CYS A 273 -5.62 4.96 -4.12
N GLN A 274 -4.44 5.40 -3.65
CA GLN A 274 -3.21 4.65 -3.74
C GLN A 274 -3.16 3.52 -2.69
N ARG A 275 -2.65 2.35 -3.09
CA ARG A 275 -2.63 1.14 -2.25
C ARG A 275 -1.94 1.32 -0.89
N VAL A 276 -0.88 2.13 -0.84
CA VAL A 276 -0.10 2.39 0.39
C VAL A 276 -0.95 2.90 1.54
N HIS A 277 -1.87 3.83 1.28
CA HIS A 277 -2.70 4.43 2.32
C HIS A 277 -3.69 3.44 2.93
N VAL A 278 -4.32 2.63 2.07
CA VAL A 278 -5.22 1.57 2.51
C VAL A 278 -4.46 0.48 3.27
N ALA A 279 -3.28 0.09 2.78
CA ALA A 279 -2.43 -0.90 3.44
C ALA A 279 -2.04 -0.48 4.85
N ASP A 280 -1.62 0.77 5.02
CA ASP A 280 -1.14 1.29 6.28
C ASP A 280 -2.28 1.57 7.27
N ALA A 281 -3.41 2.10 6.78
CA ALA A 281 -4.59 2.24 7.60
C ALA A 281 -5.07 0.85 8.05
N PHE A 282 -5.56 0.03 7.14
CA PHE A 282 -6.30 -1.18 7.51
C PHE A 282 -5.42 -2.41 7.78
N SER A 283 -4.09 -2.27 7.74
CA SER A 283 -3.13 -3.38 7.88
C SER A 283 -3.33 -4.51 6.86
N LEU A 284 -3.83 -4.14 5.68
CA LEU A 284 -4.17 -5.06 4.60
C LEU A 284 -3.00 -5.29 3.64
N THR A 285 -2.99 -6.49 3.04
CA THR A 285 -2.05 -6.91 2.00
C THR A 285 -2.82 -7.47 0.80
N HIS A 286 -2.12 -7.70 -0.33
CA HIS A 286 -2.74 -8.14 -1.59
C HIS A 286 -3.92 -7.28 -2.02
N LEU A 287 -3.73 -5.96 -1.95
CA LEU A 287 -4.81 -5.00 -2.09
C LEU A 287 -5.29 -4.87 -3.54
N ASN A 288 -6.61 -4.82 -3.69
CA ASN A 288 -7.26 -4.23 -4.85
C ASN A 288 -8.01 -2.99 -4.39
N VAL A 289 -7.64 -1.83 -4.94
CA VAL A 289 -8.26 -0.54 -4.61
C VAL A 289 -8.89 0.01 -5.87
N THR A 290 -10.16 0.36 -5.77
CA THR A 290 -10.93 0.99 -6.84
C THR A 290 -11.56 2.25 -6.31
N CYS A 291 -11.46 3.33 -7.09
CA CYS A 291 -12.11 4.59 -6.81
C CYS A 291 -12.92 5.01 -8.03
N CYS A 292 -14.04 5.65 -7.77
CA CYS A 292 -14.89 6.20 -8.80
C CYS A 292 -15.46 7.55 -8.36
N HIS A 293 -15.71 8.40 -9.35
CA HIS A 293 -16.30 9.71 -9.15
C HIS A 293 -17.82 9.65 -9.38
N GLY A 294 -18.59 10.24 -8.47
CA GLY A 294 -20.05 10.30 -8.53
C GLY A 294 -20.71 9.52 -7.39
N SER A 295 -21.84 10.05 -6.91
CA SER A 295 -22.52 9.48 -5.73
C SER A 295 -22.97 8.03 -5.94
N GLY A 296 -22.71 7.17 -4.95
CA GLY A 296 -23.11 5.77 -4.90
C GLY A 296 -22.43 4.88 -5.93
N CYS A 297 -21.38 5.35 -6.63
CA CYS A 297 -20.74 4.58 -7.69
C CYS A 297 -20.00 3.33 -7.18
N ASN A 298 -19.64 3.29 -5.89
CA ASN A 298 -19.07 2.14 -5.19
C ASN A 298 -20.16 1.19 -4.65
N HIS A 299 -21.26 1.01 -5.37
CA HIS A 299 -22.28 0.01 -5.03
C HIS A 299 -21.86 -1.39 -5.57
N PRO A 300 -21.99 -2.47 -4.79
CA PRO A 300 -21.51 -3.80 -5.19
C PRO A 300 -22.18 -4.39 -6.43
N ALA A 301 -23.39 -3.95 -6.79
CA ALA A 301 -24.02 -4.43 -8.03
C ALA A 301 -23.24 -4.05 -9.31
N ARG A 302 -22.36 -3.04 -9.26
CA ARG A 302 -21.46 -2.71 -10.38
C ARG A 302 -20.27 -3.66 -10.50
N ASP A 303 -19.90 -4.36 -9.43
CA ASP A 303 -18.80 -5.34 -9.43
C ASP A 303 -19.11 -6.55 -10.30
N VAL A 304 -20.39 -6.93 -10.38
CA VAL A 304 -20.90 -8.01 -11.24
C VAL A 304 -20.75 -7.64 -12.72
N GLN A 305 -20.86 -6.36 -13.06
CA GLN A 305 -20.82 -5.89 -14.44
C GLN A 305 -19.38 -5.80 -14.97
N HIS A 306 -18.41 -5.41 -14.13
CA HIS A 306 -16.98 -5.49 -14.49
C HIS A 306 -16.46 -6.93 -14.56
N ARG A 307 -16.89 -7.83 -13.66
CA ARG A 307 -16.54 -9.26 -13.77
C ARG A 307 -17.23 -9.98 -14.94
N ARG A 308 -18.39 -9.49 -15.42
CA ARG A 308 -19.04 -9.97 -16.65
C ARG A 308 -18.47 -9.36 -17.93
N GLY A 309 -17.61 -8.34 -17.85
CA GLY A 309 -16.99 -7.68 -19.00
C GLY A 309 -15.79 -8.42 -19.61
N GLY A 310 -15.38 -9.57 -19.05
CA GLY A 310 -14.22 -10.34 -19.49
C GLY A 310 -14.58 -11.57 -20.32
N ALA A 311 -14.90 -11.35 -21.60
CA ALA A 311 -14.71 -12.19 -22.80
C ALA A 311 -15.79 -11.81 -23.82
N PRO A 312 -15.45 -11.15 -24.94
CA PRO A 312 -16.36 -11.14 -26.09
C PRO A 312 -16.58 -12.60 -26.48
N ARG A 313 -17.84 -13.06 -26.48
CA ARG A 313 -18.20 -14.29 -27.18
C ARG A 313 -17.59 -14.19 -28.59
N PRO A 314 -16.91 -15.23 -29.11
CA PRO A 314 -16.53 -15.23 -30.50
C PRO A 314 -17.84 -15.14 -31.29
N GLY A 315 -18.10 -13.97 -31.87
CA GLY A 315 -19.16 -13.81 -32.86
C GLY A 315 -18.88 -14.75 -34.03
N PRO A 316 -19.93 -15.24 -34.72
CA PRO A 316 -19.74 -16.14 -35.85
C PRO A 316 -18.86 -15.44 -36.89
N ALA A 317 -17.75 -16.09 -37.23
CA ALA A 317 -16.78 -15.56 -38.19
C ALA A 317 -17.48 -15.25 -39.53
N PRO A 318 -17.34 -14.04 -40.08
CA PRO A 318 -17.80 -13.77 -41.43
C PRO A 318 -16.89 -14.52 -42.40
N ILE A 319 -17.49 -15.35 -43.25
CA ILE A 319 -16.81 -16.02 -44.36
C ILE A 319 -16.38 -14.91 -45.35
N SER A 320 -15.10 -14.53 -45.29
CA SER A 320 -14.51 -13.59 -46.24
C SER A 320 -14.06 -14.35 -47.49
N LEU A 321 -14.91 -14.30 -48.51
CA LEU A 321 -14.54 -14.65 -49.89
C LEU A 321 -13.62 -13.56 -50.43
N THR A 322 -12.31 -13.79 -50.42
CA THR A 322 -11.37 -13.06 -51.27
C THR A 322 -10.50 -14.05 -52.04
N VAL A 323 -10.86 -14.19 -53.30
CA VAL A 323 -10.08 -14.81 -54.37
C VAL A 323 -8.93 -13.86 -54.71
N THR A 324 -7.69 -14.35 -54.68
CA THR A 324 -6.67 -13.84 -55.61
C THR A 324 -5.66 -14.92 -55.96
N LEU A 325 -5.70 -15.25 -57.25
CA LEU A 325 -4.73 -15.92 -58.11
C LEU A 325 -3.26 -15.55 -57.79
N LEU A 326 -2.36 -16.54 -57.81
CA LEU A 326 -1.10 -16.39 -58.54
C LEU A 326 -0.55 -17.73 -59.00
N MET A 327 -0.12 -17.70 -60.26
CA MET A 327 0.09 -18.80 -61.20
C MET A 327 1.48 -19.43 -61.09
N THR A 328 1.50 -20.72 -61.46
CA THR A 328 2.55 -21.43 -62.21
C THR A 328 3.91 -21.71 -61.56
N ALA A 329 4.20 -23.01 -61.38
CA ALA A 329 5.45 -23.60 -61.87
C ALA A 329 5.19 -25.03 -62.34
N ARG A 330 5.63 -25.30 -63.58
CA ARG A 330 5.48 -26.54 -64.34
C ARG A 330 6.35 -27.67 -63.79
N LEU A 331 5.80 -28.88 -63.74
CA LEU A 331 6.48 -30.17 -63.91
C LEU A 331 5.52 -30.97 -64.83
N TRP A 332 5.75 -31.10 -66.15
CA TRP A 332 6.51 -32.21 -66.78
C TRP A 332 6.38 -33.51 -65.98
N GLY A 333 5.81 -34.63 -66.45
CA GLY A 333 5.10 -35.08 -67.66
C GLY A 333 4.35 -36.36 -67.24
N GLY A 334 3.18 -36.71 -67.76
CA GLY A 334 2.98 -37.29 -69.08
C GLY A 334 2.68 -38.79 -68.95
N THR A 335 1.47 -39.19 -69.37
CA THR A 335 1.01 -40.55 -69.82
C THR A 335 1.04 -41.71 -68.80
N LEU A 336 0.17 -42.74 -68.78
CA LEU A 336 -1.05 -43.19 -69.49
C LEU A 336 -1.53 -44.48 -68.75
N LEU A 337 -2.83 -44.83 -68.93
CA LEU A 337 -3.45 -46.19 -68.83
C LEU A 337 -3.60 -46.84 -67.44
N TRP A 338 -4.82 -47.00 -66.92
CA TRP A 338 -5.76 -48.14 -67.10
C TRP A 338 -5.17 -49.51 -66.72
N THR A 339 -5.55 -50.02 -65.54
CA THR A 339 -6.59 -51.06 -65.29
C THR A 339 -6.97 -51.04 -63.82
#